data_AF-A0A820P133-F1
#
_entry.id   AF-A0A820P133-F1
#
_cell.length_a   1.000
_cell.length_b   1.000
_cell.length_c   1.000
_cell.angle_alpha   90.00
_cell.angle_beta   90.00
_cell.angle_gamma   90.00
#
_symmetry.space_group_name_H-M   'P 1'
#
loop_
_entity.id
_entity.type
_entity.pdbx_description
1 polymer ?
#
loop_
_entity_poly.entity_id
_entity_poly.type
_entity_poly.pdbx_seq_one_letter_code
_entity_poly.pdbx_strand_id
1 'polypeptide(L)'
;ILEEIMKVPPILCSYLQNEESNRIVEKFYKEQAFCSVEKTINYKFNNKAYLIAAFTHPSSFANRLTNCYERLEFLGDAVLDFLVTRYIFVNDKNITPGRVTDIRQDLSNNGRLAYILVACGLHTKILHNSPDLFGKISVYVGDEEL
;
A
#
# COMPACT_ATOMS: atom_id res chain seq x y z
N ILE A 1 16.09 -7.66 -20.52
CA ILE A 1 15.05 -6.62 -20.36
C ILE A 1 13.80 -7.14 -19.66
N LEU A 2 12.91 -7.96 -20.28
CA LEU A 2 11.69 -8.42 -19.59
C LEU A 2 11.98 -9.22 -18.30
N GLU A 3 12.95 -10.12 -18.33
CA GLU A 3 13.41 -10.86 -17.14
C GLU A 3 13.98 -9.94 -16.06
N GLU A 4 14.60 -8.82 -16.44
CA GLU A 4 15.14 -7.85 -15.49
C GLU A 4 14.05 -6.97 -14.89
N ILE A 5 13.04 -6.60 -15.67
CA ILE A 5 11.84 -5.88 -15.20
C ILE A 5 11.05 -6.76 -14.23
N MET A 6 11.03 -8.07 -14.45
CA MET A 6 10.34 -9.04 -13.58
C MET A 6 11.12 -9.42 -12.33
N LYS A 7 12.35 -8.91 -12.14
CA LYS A 7 13.08 -9.16 -10.88
C LYS A 7 12.35 -8.51 -9.73
N VAL A 8 12.05 -9.31 -8.71
CA VAL A 8 11.45 -8.85 -7.47
C VAL A 8 12.50 -7.99 -6.73
N PRO A 9 12.26 -6.68 -6.54
CA PRO A 9 13.24 -5.83 -5.89
C PRO A 9 13.42 -6.26 -4.42
N PRO A 10 14.63 -6.15 -3.85
CA PRO A 10 14.81 -6.40 -2.43
C PRO A 10 14.03 -5.38 -1.61
N ILE A 11 13.15 -5.87 -0.72
CA ILE A 11 12.30 -5.05 0.15
C ILE A 11 12.83 -4.98 1.59
N LEU A 12 13.60 -5.99 1.99
CA LEU A 12 14.29 -6.04 3.28
C LEU A 12 15.44 -5.03 3.28
N CYS A 13 15.71 -4.42 4.43
CA CYS A 13 16.92 -3.63 4.62
C CYS A 13 18.15 -4.50 4.32
N SER A 14 19.19 -3.88 3.74
CA SER A 14 20.39 -4.57 3.23
C SER A 14 21.08 -5.48 4.26
N TYR A 15 20.92 -5.20 5.55
CA TYR A 15 21.50 -5.98 6.65
C TYR A 15 20.70 -7.24 7.04
N LEU A 16 19.52 -7.48 6.45
CA LEU A 16 18.61 -8.58 6.78
C LEU A 16 18.38 -9.51 5.56
N GLN A 17 19.45 -9.95 4.90
CA GLN A 17 19.37 -10.85 3.74
C GLN A 17 19.67 -12.33 4.07
N ASN A 18 19.44 -12.76 5.32
CA ASN A 18 19.76 -14.11 5.80
C ASN A 18 18.49 -14.91 6.21
N GLU A 19 18.60 -16.23 6.40
CA GLU A 19 17.46 -17.09 6.76
C GLU A 19 16.76 -16.68 8.08
N GLU A 20 17.47 -16.04 9.01
CA GLU A 20 16.88 -15.48 10.24
C GLU A 20 15.87 -14.35 9.95
N SER A 21 16.05 -13.65 8.83
CA SER A 21 15.22 -12.50 8.46
C SER A 21 13.75 -12.89 8.27
N ASN A 22 13.48 -14.10 7.76
CA ASN A 22 12.12 -14.61 7.62
C ASN A 22 11.44 -14.80 8.98
N ARG A 23 12.17 -15.30 10.00
CA ARG A 23 11.62 -15.50 11.35
C ARG A 23 11.27 -14.17 12.00
N ILE A 24 12.12 -13.16 11.82
CA ILE A 24 11.92 -11.82 12.38
C ILE A 24 10.71 -11.14 11.71
N VAL A 25 10.61 -11.23 10.37
CA VAL A 25 9.46 -10.74 9.60
C VAL A 25 8.17 -11.39 10.05
N GLU A 26 8.14 -12.72 10.19
CA GLU A 26 6.96 -13.46 10.66
C GLU A 26 6.57 -13.09 12.09
N LYS A 27 7.55 -12.86 12.97
CA LYS A 27 7.30 -12.40 14.33
C LYS A 27 6.63 -11.02 14.33
N PHE A 28 7.21 -10.05 13.62
CA PHE A 28 6.67 -8.70 13.53
C PHE A 28 5.27 -8.68 12.88
N TYR A 29 5.08 -9.48 11.83
CA TYR A 29 3.79 -9.66 11.17
C TYR A 29 2.67 -10.08 12.14
N LYS A 30 2.98 -11.01 13.06
CA LYS A 30 2.04 -11.48 14.08
C LYS A 30 1.80 -10.43 15.16
N GLU A 31 2.85 -9.77 15.64
CA GLU A 31 2.77 -8.73 16.69
C GLU A 31 1.89 -7.54 16.25
N GLN A 32 1.99 -7.11 14.99
CA GLN A 32 1.15 -6.04 14.44
C GLN A 32 -0.23 -6.50 13.96
N ALA A 33 -0.56 -7.79 14.12
CA ALA A 33 -1.81 -8.41 13.67
C ALA A 33 -2.16 -8.13 12.19
N PHE A 34 -1.15 -8.14 11.30
CA PHE A 34 -1.34 -7.88 9.87
C PHE A 34 -2.18 -8.94 9.15
N CYS A 35 -2.47 -10.07 9.79
CA CYS A 35 -3.43 -11.05 9.29
C CYS A 35 -4.86 -10.49 9.13
N SER A 36 -5.20 -9.44 9.87
CA SER A 36 -6.46 -8.71 9.68
C SER A 36 -6.49 -8.00 8.33
N VAL A 37 -5.39 -7.36 7.93
CA VAL A 37 -5.27 -6.70 6.62
C VAL A 37 -5.48 -7.70 5.49
N GLU A 38 -4.78 -8.84 5.52
CA GLU A 38 -4.90 -9.89 4.49
C GLU A 38 -6.34 -10.39 4.32
N LYS A 39 -7.09 -10.49 5.42
CA LYS A 39 -8.51 -10.85 5.40
C LYS A 39 -9.36 -9.74 4.76
N THR A 40 -9.15 -8.49 5.15
CA THR A 40 -9.88 -7.33 4.62
C THR A 40 -9.71 -7.21 3.10
N ILE A 41 -8.49 -7.37 2.59
CA ILE A 41 -8.21 -7.27 1.14
C ILE A 41 -8.41 -8.60 0.39
N ASN A 42 -8.78 -9.67 1.11
CA ASN A 42 -8.90 -11.03 0.58
C ASN A 42 -7.67 -11.48 -0.24
N TYR A 43 -6.47 -11.19 0.26
CA TYR A 43 -5.21 -11.52 -0.39
C TYR A 43 -4.14 -11.91 0.63
N LYS A 44 -3.52 -13.06 0.40
CA LYS A 44 -2.41 -13.57 1.22
C LYS A 44 -1.08 -13.28 0.52
N PHE A 45 -0.27 -12.42 1.13
CA PHE A 45 1.08 -12.15 0.68
C PHE A 45 1.96 -13.40 0.82
N ASN A 46 2.66 -13.73 -0.26
CA ASN A 46 3.71 -14.76 -0.25
C ASN A 46 4.92 -14.32 0.58
N ASN A 47 5.27 -13.03 0.51
CA ASN A 47 6.31 -12.41 1.31
C ASN A 47 5.73 -11.28 2.16
N LYS A 48 5.63 -11.50 3.47
CA LYS A 48 5.02 -10.57 4.43
C LYS A 48 5.78 -9.26 4.57
N ALA A 49 7.05 -9.21 4.19
CA ALA A 49 7.84 -7.98 4.20
C ALA A 49 7.24 -6.90 3.28
N TYR A 50 6.59 -7.28 2.18
CA TYR A 50 5.89 -6.30 1.33
C TYR A 50 4.70 -5.65 2.01
N LEU A 51 3.91 -6.45 2.74
CA LEU A 51 2.78 -5.93 3.49
C LEU A 51 3.25 -5.00 4.61
N ILE A 52 4.29 -5.40 5.34
CA ILE A 52 4.90 -4.56 6.39
C ILE A 52 5.39 -3.24 5.79
N ALA A 53 6.12 -3.28 4.68
CA ALA A 53 6.61 -2.09 4.00
C ALA A 53 5.47 -1.17 3.53
N ALA A 54 4.43 -1.74 2.93
CA ALA A 54 3.27 -0.99 2.44
C ALA A 54 2.50 -0.26 3.54
N PHE A 55 2.53 -0.75 4.77
CA PHE A 55 1.90 -0.11 5.94
C PHE A 55 2.87 0.70 6.80
N THR A 56 4.11 0.92 6.36
CA THR A 56 5.11 1.65 7.15
C THR A 56 5.34 3.06 6.59
N HIS A 57 4.91 4.06 7.35
CA HIS A 57 5.21 5.46 7.07
C HIS A 57 6.69 5.79 7.36
N PRO A 58 7.33 6.73 6.64
CA PRO A 58 8.74 7.11 6.86
C PRO A 58 9.08 7.54 8.29
N SER A 59 8.11 8.06 9.04
CA SER A 59 8.31 8.44 10.44
C SER A 59 8.27 7.26 11.42
N SER A 60 7.97 6.04 10.98
CA SER A 60 7.86 4.88 11.86
C SER A 60 9.22 4.39 12.33
N PHE A 61 9.44 4.37 13.64
CA PHE A 61 10.64 3.77 14.23
C PHE A 61 10.45 2.30 14.62
N ALA A 62 9.20 1.81 14.58
CA ALA A 62 8.82 0.45 14.94
C ALA A 62 9.28 -0.58 13.91
N ASN A 63 9.25 -0.22 12.62
CA ASN A 63 9.73 -1.07 11.56
C ASN A 63 11.21 -0.77 11.25
N ARG A 64 12.08 -1.73 11.56
CA ARG A 64 13.51 -1.71 11.18
C ARG A 64 13.87 -2.82 10.19
N LEU A 65 12.85 -3.47 9.62
CA LEU A 65 12.99 -4.67 8.80
C LEU A 65 12.95 -4.35 7.32
N THR A 66 12.11 -3.40 6.93
CA THR A 66 11.86 -3.04 5.54
C THR A 66 11.99 -1.53 5.33
N ASN A 67 12.06 -1.13 4.07
CA ASN A 67 11.86 0.26 3.72
C ASN A 67 10.41 0.69 3.97
N CYS A 68 10.16 2.01 3.98
CA CYS A 68 8.84 2.62 3.99
C CYS A 68 8.08 2.39 2.67
N TYR A 69 6.80 2.75 2.65
CA TYR A 69 5.91 2.51 1.51
C TYR A 69 6.24 3.33 0.26
N GLU A 70 7.02 4.42 0.33
CA GLU A 70 7.16 5.42 -0.76
C GLU A 70 7.58 4.81 -2.11
N ARG A 71 8.48 3.81 -2.09
CA ARG A 71 8.87 3.11 -3.33
C ARG A 71 7.77 2.22 -3.90
N LEU A 72 6.96 1.63 -3.02
CA LEU A 72 5.81 0.81 -3.41
C LEU A 72 4.66 1.68 -3.90
N GLU A 73 4.45 2.85 -3.30
CA GLU A 73 3.50 3.88 -3.73
C GLU A 73 3.82 4.33 -5.16
N PHE A 74 5.07 4.73 -5.43
CA PHE A 74 5.48 5.15 -6.77
C PHE A 74 5.23 4.09 -7.84
N LEU A 75 5.49 2.81 -7.53
CA LEU A 75 5.17 1.71 -8.44
C LEU A 75 3.67 1.47 -8.54
N GLY A 76 2.97 1.52 -7.41
CA GLY A 76 1.55 1.28 -7.26
C GLY A 76 0.70 2.26 -8.07
N ASP A 77 1.06 3.55 -8.07
CA ASP A 77 0.36 4.58 -8.84
C ASP A 77 0.36 4.27 -10.34
N ALA A 78 1.53 3.90 -10.90
CA ALA A 78 1.63 3.52 -12.30
C ALA A 78 0.85 2.24 -12.62
N VAL A 79 0.83 1.27 -11.70
CA VAL A 79 0.06 0.02 -11.85
C VAL A 79 -1.44 0.30 -11.81
N LEU A 80 -1.92 1.09 -10.86
CA LEU A 80 -3.32 1.47 -10.73
C LEU A 80 -3.81 2.24 -11.97
N ASP A 81 -3.03 3.22 -12.43
CA ASP A 81 -3.31 3.97 -13.64
C ASP A 81 -3.44 3.07 -14.87
N PHE A 82 -2.53 2.10 -15.02
CA PHE A 82 -2.60 1.12 -16.10
C PHE A 82 -3.84 0.23 -16.00
N LEU A 83 -4.14 -0.31 -14.82
CA LEU A 83 -5.29 -1.20 -14.62
C LEU A 83 -6.62 -0.48 -14.89
N VAL A 84 -6.76 0.75 -14.42
CA VAL A 84 -7.92 1.61 -14.68
C VAL A 84 -8.04 1.89 -16.18
N THR A 85 -6.95 2.32 -16.82
CA THR A 85 -6.95 2.60 -18.27
C THR A 85 -7.34 1.36 -19.07
N ARG A 86 -6.78 0.20 -18.71
CA ARG A 86 -7.08 -1.07 -19.37
C ARG A 86 -8.53 -1.48 -19.17
N TYR A 87 -9.07 -1.34 -17.97
CA TYR A 87 -10.47 -1.63 -17.67
C TYR A 87 -11.41 -0.80 -18.54
N ILE A 88 -11.17 0.51 -18.62
CA ILE A 88 -11.94 1.43 -19.46
C ILE A 88 -11.87 1.01 -20.93
N PHE A 89 -10.66 0.79 -21.45
CA PHE A 89 -10.44 0.48 -22.87
C PHE A 89 -11.09 -0.84 -23.31
N VAL A 90 -11.15 -1.84 -22.42
CA VAL A 90 -11.78 -3.13 -22.71
C VAL A 90 -13.31 -3.04 -22.67
N ASN A 91 -13.87 -2.21 -21.77
CA ASN A 91 -15.31 -2.17 -21.52
C ASN A 91 -16.06 -1.08 -22.29
N ASP A 92 -15.40 0.00 -22.69
CA ASP A 92 -16.00 1.08 -23.48
C ASP A 92 -15.16 1.39 -24.72
N LYS A 93 -15.61 0.89 -25.87
CA LYS A 93 -14.93 1.06 -27.16
C LYS A 93 -15.11 2.44 -27.77
N ASN A 94 -16.06 3.23 -27.28
CA ASN A 94 -16.41 4.54 -27.83
C ASN A 94 -15.98 5.69 -26.91
N ILE A 95 -15.29 5.39 -25.80
CA ILE A 95 -14.84 6.41 -24.87
C ILE A 95 -13.86 7.38 -25.55
N THR A 96 -14.05 8.67 -25.32
CA THR A 96 -13.16 9.69 -25.86
C THR A 96 -11.87 9.77 -25.02
N PRO A 97 -10.73 10.13 -25.63
CA PRO A 97 -9.48 10.29 -24.88
C PRO A 97 -9.59 11.21 -23.67
N GLY A 98 -10.34 12.32 -23.79
CA GLY A 98 -10.58 13.24 -22.68
C GLY A 98 -11.31 12.58 -21.51
N ARG A 99 -12.33 11.76 -21.79
CA ARG A 99 -13.06 11.03 -20.75
C ARG A 99 -12.20 9.97 -20.07
N VAL A 100 -11.28 9.33 -20.79
CA VAL A 100 -10.29 8.40 -20.19
C VAL A 100 -9.40 9.16 -19.21
N THR A 101 -8.91 10.34 -19.58
CA THR A 101 -8.10 11.20 -18.70
C THR A 101 -8.88 11.60 -17.45
N ASP A 102 -10.13 12.06 -17.61
CA ASP A 102 -10.99 12.47 -16.49
C ASP A 102 -11.18 11.31 -15.50
N ILE A 103 -11.55 10.12 -15.98
CA ILE A 103 -11.80 8.95 -15.12
C ILE A 103 -10.51 8.48 -14.43
N ARG A 104 -9.37 8.53 -15.12
CA ARG A 104 -8.08 8.19 -14.51
C ARG A 104 -7.78 9.12 -13.35
N GLN A 105 -7.83 10.43 -13.56
CA GLN A 105 -7.57 11.44 -12.52
C GLN A 105 -8.52 11.31 -11.34
N ASP A 106 -9.75 10.89 -11.62
CA ASP A 106 -10.79 10.65 -10.62
C ASP A 106 -10.46 9.41 -9.77
N LEU A 107 -10.04 8.30 -10.39
CA LEU A 107 -9.78 7.02 -9.70
C LEU A 107 -8.42 6.94 -9.01
N SER A 108 -7.37 7.53 -9.56
CA SER A 108 -6.06 7.66 -8.88
C SER A 108 -5.98 8.91 -7.99
N ASN A 109 -7.13 9.45 -7.60
CA ASN A 109 -7.21 10.56 -6.67
C ASN A 109 -6.91 10.12 -5.23
N ASN A 110 -5.91 10.74 -4.59
CA ASN A 110 -5.53 10.46 -3.20
C ASN A 110 -6.71 10.56 -2.22
N GLY A 111 -7.68 11.45 -2.45
CA GLY A 111 -8.88 11.57 -1.64
C GLY A 111 -9.80 10.35 -1.73
N ARG A 112 -9.95 9.75 -2.93
CA ARG A 112 -10.68 8.49 -3.09
C ARG A 112 -9.94 7.30 -2.48
N LEU A 113 -8.63 7.24 -2.69
CA LEU A 113 -7.80 6.17 -2.11
C LEU A 113 -7.82 6.24 -0.58
N ALA A 114 -7.76 7.43 0.01
CA ALA A 114 -7.92 7.66 1.44
C ALA A 114 -9.30 7.20 1.94
N TYR A 115 -10.38 7.53 1.21
CA TYR A 115 -11.73 7.08 1.56
C TYR A 115 -11.82 5.56 1.59
N ILE A 116 -11.30 4.87 0.57
CA ILE A 116 -11.31 3.40 0.50
C ILE A 116 -10.50 2.81 1.66
N LEU A 117 -9.32 3.37 1.96
CA LEU A 117 -8.47 2.92 3.06
C LEU A 117 -9.21 3.02 4.42
N VAL A 118 -9.94 4.11 4.63
CA VAL A 118 -10.72 4.35 5.86
C VAL A 118 -11.94 3.44 5.92
N ALA A 119 -12.73 3.35 4.84
CA ALA A 119 -13.91 2.50 4.75
C ALA A 119 -13.59 1.01 4.95
N CYS A 120 -12.38 0.56 4.59
CA CYS A 120 -11.89 -0.78 4.86
C CYS A 120 -11.29 -0.97 6.27
N GLY A 121 -11.25 0.07 7.11
CA GLY A 121 -10.65 0.05 8.45
C GLY A 121 -9.11 -0.07 8.45
N LEU A 122 -8.46 0.08 7.29
CA LEU A 122 -7.03 -0.17 7.12
C LEU A 122 -6.16 0.97 7.65
N HIS A 123 -6.71 2.18 7.80
CA HIS A 123 -6.02 3.33 8.37
C HIS A 123 -5.46 3.04 9.78
N THR A 124 -6.15 2.19 10.56
CA THR A 124 -5.72 1.74 11.90
C THR A 124 -4.45 0.87 11.91
N LYS A 125 -4.01 0.40 10.74
CA LYS A 125 -2.85 -0.49 10.58
C LYS A 125 -1.60 0.23 10.07
N ILE A 126 -1.70 1.54 9.80
CA ILE A 126 -0.55 2.33 9.39
C ILE A 126 0.40 2.47 10.58
N LEU A 127 1.64 2.05 10.39
CA LEU A 127 2.71 2.25 11.35
C LEU A 127 3.31 3.63 11.12
N HIS A 128 3.16 4.53 12.10
CA HIS A 128 3.76 5.87 12.07
C HIS A 128 4.06 6.38 13.48
N ASN A 129 4.97 7.34 13.59
CA ASN A 129 5.23 8.09 14.82
C ASN A 129 5.11 9.61 14.61
N SER A 130 4.29 10.05 13.66
CA SER A 130 4.02 11.47 13.38
C SER A 130 2.69 11.91 14.04
N PRO A 131 2.72 12.89 14.97
CA PRO A 131 1.51 13.51 15.53
C PRO A 131 0.69 14.27 14.47
N ASP A 132 1.36 14.92 13.51
CA ASP A 132 0.68 15.63 12.42
C ASP A 132 -0.14 14.68 11.54
N LEU A 133 0.42 13.51 11.22
CA LEU A 133 -0.28 12.48 10.47
C LEU A 133 -1.48 11.94 11.27
N PHE A 134 -1.28 11.70 12.57
CA PHE A 134 -2.37 11.29 13.45
C PHE A 134 -3.53 12.29 13.40
N GLY A 135 -3.27 13.57 13.63
CA GLY A 135 -4.29 14.61 13.60
C GLY A 135 -5.02 14.69 12.26
N LYS A 136 -4.31 14.55 11.14
CA LYS A 136 -4.93 14.52 9.80
C LYS A 136 -5.85 13.30 9.61
N ILE A 137 -5.42 12.12 10.05
CA ILE A 137 -6.24 10.90 9.97
C ILE A 137 -7.48 11.05 10.86
N SER A 138 -7.33 11.50 12.10
CA SER A 138 -8.44 11.72 13.03
C SER A 138 -9.49 12.68 12.48
N VAL A 139 -9.05 13.83 11.93
CA VAL A 139 -9.96 14.80 11.31
C VAL A 139 -10.68 14.21 10.09
N TYR A 140 -10.01 13.36 9.32
CA TYR A 140 -10.58 12.73 8.14
C TYR A 140 -11.62 11.64 8.47
N VAL A 141 -11.32 10.79 9.46
CA VAL A 141 -12.21 9.72 9.92
C VAL A 141 -13.43 10.28 10.66
N GLY A 142 -13.26 11.42 11.34
CA GLY A 142 -14.28 11.98 12.23
C GLY A 142 -14.21 11.33 13.63
N ASP A 143 -14.62 12.07 14.66
CA ASP A 143 -14.48 11.68 16.07
C ASP A 143 -15.29 10.42 16.49
N GLU A 144 -16.11 9.84 15.60
CA GLU A 144 -17.02 8.73 15.94
C GLU A 144 -16.44 7.31 15.70
N GLU A 145 -15.27 7.16 15.08
CA GLU A 145 -14.71 5.84 14.69
C GLU A 145 -13.26 5.54 15.17
N LEU A 146 -12.71 6.33 16.12
CA LEU A 146 -11.39 6.09 16.72
C LEU A 146 -11.39 5.01 17.82
#